data_AF-A0A7S2RE06-F1
#
_entry.id   AF-A0A7S2RE06-F1
#
_cell.length_a   1.000
_cell.length_b   1.000
_cell.length_c   1.000
_cell.angle_alpha   90.00
_cell.angle_beta   90.00
_cell.angle_gamma   90.00
#
_symmetry.space_group_name_H-M   'P 1'
#
loop_
_entity.id
_entity.type
_entity.pdbx_description
1 polymer ?
#
loop_
_entity_poly.entity_id
_entity_poly.type
_entity_poly.pdbx_seq_one_letter_code
_entity_poly.pdbx_strand_id
1 'polypeptide(L)'
;VERAVRTTASTGAVRHGAECFNYCFPQELDRKFLVVSRKWKGIMPWRYLTLSELQDYLFEKVKEGFVFPLNPKWILCDPGWKRIYDLLINSQQPNVIKSLNIWFPLTSNIRQSIQSVHEKYPDGFRPHADTEYDSGDTSAMDLAELELKRYLALQRAKRKLLFIVRLSIMMRESRRRRG
;
A
#
# COMPACT_ATOMS: atom_id res chain seq x y z
N VAL A 1 4.40 -19.04 -5.84
CA VAL A 1 4.48 -19.37 -4.39
C VAL A 1 4.41 -20.88 -4.17
N GLU A 2 3.39 -21.58 -4.68
CA GLU A 2 3.23 -23.04 -4.50
C GLU A 2 4.48 -23.87 -4.76
N ARG A 3 5.22 -23.60 -5.85
CA ARG A 3 6.47 -24.32 -6.15
C ARG A 3 7.51 -24.16 -5.03
N ALA A 4 7.70 -22.94 -4.53
CA ALA A 4 8.65 -22.67 -3.44
C ALA A 4 8.23 -23.35 -2.13
N VAL A 5 6.93 -23.31 -1.81
CA VAL A 5 6.36 -24.01 -0.65
C VAL A 5 6.59 -25.52 -0.76
N ARG A 6 6.29 -26.12 -1.93
CA ARG A 6 6.51 -27.55 -2.17
C ARG A 6 7.99 -27.94 -2.09
N THR A 7 8.89 -27.16 -2.70
CA THR A 7 10.34 -27.44 -2.67
C THR A 7 10.91 -27.34 -1.25
N THR A 8 10.34 -26.49 -0.39
CA THR A 8 10.79 -26.28 0.98
C THR A 8 9.93 -27.01 2.01
N ALA A 9 9.07 -27.94 1.59
CA ALA A 9 8.08 -28.58 2.47
C ALA A 9 8.73 -29.35 3.63
N SER A 10 9.91 -29.95 3.42
CA SER A 10 10.62 -30.71 4.45
C SER A 10 11.14 -29.84 5.60
N THR A 11 11.45 -28.57 5.35
CA THR A 11 11.92 -27.61 6.36
C THR A 11 10.84 -26.61 6.77
N GLY A 12 9.81 -26.45 5.94
CA GLY A 12 8.79 -25.42 6.08
C GLY A 12 9.37 -24.00 5.96
N ALA A 13 10.46 -23.81 5.21
CA ALA A 13 11.13 -22.51 5.12
C ALA A 13 10.30 -21.43 4.39
N VAL A 14 9.41 -21.82 3.46
CA VAL A 14 8.47 -20.90 2.81
C VAL A 14 7.05 -21.42 3.03
N ARG A 15 6.19 -20.59 3.64
CA ARG A 15 4.82 -21.01 4.03
C ARG A 15 3.71 -20.13 3.46
N HIS A 16 4.01 -18.93 3.00
CA HIS A 16 3.02 -17.98 2.48
C HIS A 16 3.54 -17.20 1.25
N GLY A 17 2.68 -16.32 0.72
CA GLY A 17 3.00 -15.44 -0.38
C GLY A 17 3.96 -14.32 0.00
N ALA A 18 4.33 -13.50 -1.00
CA ALA A 18 5.24 -12.38 -0.79
C ALA A 18 4.55 -11.22 -0.04
N GLU A 19 5.29 -10.54 0.83
CA GLU A 19 4.79 -9.43 1.65
C GLU A 19 4.25 -8.23 0.86
N CYS A 20 4.65 -8.08 -0.40
CA CYS A 20 4.10 -7.06 -1.30
C CYS A 20 2.60 -7.24 -1.59
N PHE A 21 2.03 -8.42 -1.27
CA PHE A 21 0.60 -8.73 -1.36
C PHE A 21 -0.08 -8.94 0.00
N ASN A 22 0.63 -8.70 1.09
CA ASN A 22 0.06 -8.79 2.43
C ASN A 22 -0.66 -7.47 2.76
N TYR A 23 -1.92 -7.37 2.33
CA TYR A 23 -2.75 -6.17 2.51
C TYR A 23 -3.50 -6.14 3.83
N CYS A 24 -3.74 -7.31 4.43
CA CYS A 24 -4.48 -7.39 5.69
C CYS A 24 -3.56 -7.11 6.89
N PHE A 25 -2.31 -7.61 6.85
CA PHE A 25 -1.38 -7.48 7.96
C PHE A 25 0.01 -7.05 7.47
N PRO A 26 0.14 -5.84 6.88
CA PRO A 26 1.39 -5.40 6.29
C PRO A 26 2.45 -5.20 7.38
N GLN A 27 3.39 -6.15 7.45
CA GLN A 27 4.47 -6.13 8.43
C GLN A 27 5.39 -4.92 8.22
N GLU A 28 6.08 -4.52 9.29
CA GLU A 28 7.13 -3.51 9.21
C GLU A 28 8.29 -4.01 8.35
N LEU A 29 8.93 -3.10 7.62
CA LEU A 29 10.07 -3.45 6.78
C LEU A 29 11.27 -3.84 7.66
N ASP A 30 11.88 -4.98 7.34
CA ASP A 30 13.10 -5.42 8.00
C ASP A 30 14.25 -4.41 7.84
N ARG A 31 15.17 -4.41 8.81
CA ARG A 31 16.40 -3.59 8.73
C ARG A 31 17.38 -4.09 7.66
N LYS A 32 17.33 -5.38 7.33
CA LYS A 32 18.23 -6.04 6.39
C LYS A 32 17.47 -7.08 5.56
N PHE A 33 17.79 -7.14 4.27
CA PHE A 33 17.18 -8.03 3.31
C PHE A 33 18.24 -8.94 2.69
N LEU A 34 18.00 -10.25 2.72
CA LEU A 34 18.78 -11.19 1.93
C LEU A 34 18.31 -11.11 0.48
N VAL A 35 19.16 -10.58 -0.39
CA VAL A 35 18.89 -10.51 -1.83
C VAL A 35 19.70 -11.61 -2.51
N VAL A 36 19.15 -12.20 -3.57
CA VAL A 36 19.82 -13.20 -4.41
C VAL A 36 19.87 -12.64 -5.83
N SER A 37 21.05 -12.55 -6.43
CA SER A 37 21.23 -11.94 -7.75
C SER A 37 22.39 -12.56 -8.53
N ARG A 38 22.14 -12.84 -9.82
CA ARG A 38 23.17 -13.29 -10.77
C ARG A 38 24.22 -12.23 -11.08
N LYS A 39 23.97 -10.95 -10.77
CA LYS A 39 24.94 -9.87 -10.98
C LYS A 39 26.14 -9.98 -10.07
N TRP A 40 25.99 -10.57 -8.89
CA TRP A 40 27.09 -10.76 -7.97
C TRP A 40 27.91 -11.97 -8.39
N LYS A 41 28.90 -11.71 -9.23
CA LYS A 41 29.91 -12.70 -9.63
C LYS A 41 30.82 -12.95 -8.43
N GLY A 42 30.85 -14.18 -7.91
CA GLY A 42 31.62 -14.57 -6.72
C GLY A 42 31.15 -15.93 -6.16
N ILE A 43 31.69 -16.33 -5.01
CA ILE A 43 31.38 -17.61 -4.34
C ILE A 43 29.90 -17.69 -3.93
N MET A 44 29.30 -16.57 -3.54
CA MET A 44 27.91 -16.51 -3.10
C MET A 44 27.07 -15.58 -3.99
N PRO A 45 25.99 -16.07 -4.63
CA PRO A 45 25.12 -15.26 -5.49
C PRO A 45 24.11 -14.44 -4.68
N TRP A 46 24.41 -14.10 -3.42
CA TRP A 46 23.52 -13.42 -2.48
C TRP A 46 24.29 -12.47 -1.57
N ARG A 47 23.62 -11.44 -1.06
CA ARG A 47 24.14 -10.45 -0.10
C ARG A 47 23.01 -9.92 0.76
N TYR A 48 23.35 -9.51 1.98
CA TYR A 48 22.45 -8.71 2.81
C TYR A 48 22.57 -7.25 2.40
N LEU A 49 21.43 -6.61 2.17
CA LEU A 49 21.33 -5.17 1.91
C LEU A 49 20.51 -4.52 3.03
N THR A 50 20.90 -3.33 3.44
CA THR A 50 20.03 -2.42 4.21
C THR A 50 18.84 -1.97 3.36
N LEU A 51 17.83 -1.36 3.98
CA LEU A 51 16.67 -0.83 3.25
C LEU A 51 17.09 0.18 2.16
N SER A 52 17.99 1.11 2.47
CA SER A 52 18.48 2.10 1.50
C SER A 52 19.22 1.43 0.34
N GLU A 53 20.12 0.49 0.63
CA GLU A 53 20.86 -0.25 -0.41
C GLU A 53 19.93 -1.09 -1.29
N LEU A 54 18.88 -1.67 -0.69
CA LEU A 54 17.85 -2.39 -1.43
C LEU A 54 17.09 -1.46 -2.37
N GLN A 55 16.68 -0.28 -1.90
CA GLN A 55 15.97 0.70 -2.70
C GLN A 55 16.80 1.16 -3.90
N ASP A 56 18.07 1.49 -3.70
CA ASP A 56 18.98 1.88 -4.78
C ASP A 56 19.23 0.73 -5.76
N TYR A 57 19.43 -0.49 -5.25
CA TYR A 57 19.57 -1.67 -6.09
C TYR A 57 18.32 -1.91 -6.96
N LEU A 58 17.13 -1.85 -6.37
CA LEU A 58 15.86 -2.04 -7.09
C LEU A 58 15.62 -0.91 -8.10
N PHE A 59 15.95 0.33 -7.77
CA PHE A 59 15.84 1.46 -8.68
C PHE A 59 16.65 1.23 -9.97
N GLU A 60 17.90 0.79 -9.87
CA GLU A 60 18.71 0.43 -11.03
C GLU A 60 18.15 -0.78 -11.79
N LYS A 61 17.58 -1.76 -11.07
CA LYS A 61 16.92 -2.91 -11.70
C LYS A 61 15.71 -2.54 -12.52
N VAL A 62 14.91 -1.57 -12.07
CA VAL A 62 13.78 -1.08 -12.86
C VAL A 62 14.26 -0.44 -14.17
N LYS A 63 15.36 0.31 -14.16
CA LYS A 63 15.96 0.85 -15.39
C LYS A 63 16.39 -0.24 -16.37
N GLU A 64 16.87 -1.38 -15.87
CA GLU A 64 17.19 -2.57 -16.66
C GLU A 64 15.95 -3.35 -17.15
N GLY A 65 14.75 -2.92 -16.79
CA GLY A 65 13.49 -3.56 -17.18
C GLY A 65 13.00 -4.65 -16.25
N PHE A 66 13.61 -4.78 -15.07
CA PHE A 66 13.06 -5.60 -13.99
C PHE A 66 11.78 -4.96 -13.45
N VAL A 67 10.75 -5.77 -13.26
CA VAL A 67 9.45 -5.29 -12.78
C VAL A 67 8.98 -6.15 -11.61
N PHE A 68 8.45 -5.51 -10.59
CA PHE A 68 7.97 -6.15 -9.37
C PHE A 68 6.84 -5.33 -8.73
N PRO A 69 5.92 -5.98 -8.00
CA PRO A 69 4.83 -5.31 -7.31
C PRO A 69 5.35 -4.62 -6.03
N LEU A 70 4.71 -3.51 -5.67
CA LEU A 70 4.96 -2.79 -4.42
C LEU A 70 3.70 -2.86 -3.54
N ASN A 71 3.87 -2.98 -2.23
CA ASN A 71 2.76 -2.77 -1.30
C ASN A 71 2.42 -1.27 -1.26
N PRO A 72 1.15 -0.85 -1.39
CA PRO A 72 0.76 0.55 -1.22
C PRO A 72 1.17 1.16 0.12
N LYS A 73 1.24 0.36 1.20
CA LYS A 73 1.75 0.79 2.51
C LYS A 73 3.16 1.38 2.38
N TRP A 74 4.04 0.67 1.66
CA TRP A 74 5.42 1.11 1.47
C TRP A 74 5.49 2.44 0.71
N ILE A 75 4.66 2.60 -0.30
CA ILE A 75 4.64 3.83 -1.12
C ILE A 75 4.18 5.04 -0.29
N LEU A 76 3.25 4.83 0.65
CA LEU A 76 2.59 5.90 1.40
C LEU A 76 3.19 6.16 2.79
N CYS A 77 3.89 5.21 3.39
CA CYS A 77 4.37 5.30 4.76
C CYS A 77 5.90 5.18 4.88
N ASP A 78 6.56 4.55 3.92
CA ASP A 78 7.99 4.23 4.03
C ASP A 78 8.82 5.13 3.09
N PRO A 79 9.75 5.95 3.63
CA PRO A 79 10.57 6.86 2.82
C PRO A 79 11.34 6.15 1.69
N GLY A 80 11.44 6.80 0.53
CA GLY A 80 12.20 6.33 -0.63
C GLY A 80 11.41 5.45 -1.63
N TRP A 81 10.36 4.76 -1.19
CA TRP A 81 9.60 3.85 -2.08
C TRP A 81 8.78 4.57 -3.16
N LYS A 82 8.28 5.78 -2.88
CA LYS A 82 7.56 6.60 -3.86
C LYS A 82 8.38 6.86 -5.12
N ARG A 83 9.68 7.13 -4.97
CA ARG A 83 10.61 7.34 -6.10
C ARG A 83 10.71 6.10 -7.01
N ILE A 84 10.71 4.90 -6.43
CA ILE A 84 10.75 3.64 -7.20
C ILE A 84 9.40 3.40 -7.88
N TYR A 85 8.30 3.65 -7.18
CA TYR A 85 6.96 3.58 -7.77
C TYR A 85 6.80 4.53 -8.96
N ASP A 86 7.29 5.76 -8.85
CA ASP A 86 7.24 6.73 -9.94
C ASP A 86 8.10 6.30 -11.14
N LEU A 87 9.25 5.69 -10.88
CA LEU A 87 10.08 5.12 -11.94
C LEU A 87 9.34 3.97 -12.67
N LEU A 88 8.64 3.11 -11.93
CA LEU A 88 7.83 2.04 -12.50
C LEU A 88 6.68 2.60 -13.34
N ILE A 89 5.89 3.54 -12.80
CA ILE A 89 4.67 4.04 -13.45
C ILE A 89 4.94 4.85 -14.71
N ASN A 90 6.11 5.49 -14.78
CA ASN A 90 6.54 6.28 -15.95
C ASN A 90 7.35 5.46 -16.96
N SER A 91 7.59 4.17 -16.70
CA SER A 91 8.33 3.29 -17.61
C SER A 91 7.57 3.09 -18.91
N GLN A 92 8.29 3.21 -20.04
CA GLN A 92 7.76 2.98 -21.39
C GLN A 92 7.92 1.52 -21.84
N GLN A 93 8.48 0.65 -21.00
CA GLN A 93 8.74 -0.72 -21.38
C GLN A 93 7.45 -1.57 -21.39
N PRO A 94 7.14 -2.31 -22.48
CA PRO A 94 5.88 -3.04 -22.60
C PRO A 94 5.62 -4.07 -21.50
N ASN A 95 6.65 -4.78 -21.03
CA ASN A 95 6.54 -5.75 -19.94
C ASN A 95 6.22 -5.07 -18.59
N VAL A 96 6.78 -3.88 -18.36
CA VAL A 96 6.52 -3.10 -17.15
C VAL A 96 5.08 -2.61 -17.14
N ILE A 97 4.63 -2.00 -18.24
CA ILE A 97 3.26 -1.49 -18.40
C ILE A 97 2.24 -2.62 -18.20
N LYS A 98 2.43 -3.77 -18.86
CA LYS A 98 1.53 -4.93 -18.72
C LYS A 98 1.43 -5.40 -17.28
N SER A 99 2.57 -5.52 -16.58
CA SER A 99 2.60 -5.98 -15.18
C SER A 99 1.92 -4.98 -14.24
N LEU A 100 2.18 -3.68 -14.41
CA LEU A 100 1.55 -2.63 -13.60
C LEU A 100 0.05 -2.52 -13.84
N ASN A 101 -0.44 -2.80 -15.05
CA ASN A 101 -1.88 -2.81 -15.32
C ASN A 101 -2.59 -3.99 -14.64
N ILE A 102 -1.86 -5.04 -14.24
CA ILE A 102 -2.39 -6.15 -13.44
C ILE A 102 -2.40 -5.78 -11.96
N TRP A 103 -1.30 -5.30 -11.41
CA TRP A 103 -1.18 -5.02 -9.96
C TRP A 103 -1.82 -3.69 -9.55
N PHE A 104 -1.81 -2.70 -10.44
CA PHE A 104 -2.42 -1.38 -10.24
C PHE A 104 -3.30 -1.03 -11.44
N PRO A 105 -4.48 -1.65 -11.60
CA PRO A 105 -5.34 -1.42 -12.76
C PRO A 105 -5.80 0.03 -12.86
N LEU A 106 -5.79 0.60 -14.07
CA LEU A 106 -6.25 1.98 -14.32
C LEU A 106 -7.73 2.19 -13.93
N THR A 107 -8.54 1.14 -14.03
CA THR A 107 -9.96 1.14 -13.68
C THR A 107 -10.24 1.15 -12.18
N SER A 108 -9.24 0.82 -11.35
CA SER A 108 -9.40 0.67 -9.90
C SER A 108 -9.26 1.98 -9.12
N ASN A 109 -8.87 3.07 -9.78
CA ASN A 109 -8.50 4.36 -9.17
C ASN A 109 -7.33 4.30 -8.16
N ILE A 110 -6.64 3.17 -8.02
CA ILE A 110 -5.59 3.00 -7.01
C ILE A 110 -4.40 3.93 -7.26
N ARG A 111 -4.02 4.14 -8.54
CA ARG A 111 -2.90 5.02 -8.92
C ARG A 111 -3.18 6.47 -8.57
N GLN A 112 -4.38 6.95 -8.89
CA GLN A 112 -4.85 8.29 -8.56
C GLN A 112 -4.94 8.47 -7.04
N SER A 113 -5.41 7.45 -6.33
CA SER A 113 -5.50 7.47 -4.88
C SER A 113 -4.11 7.62 -4.23
N ILE A 114 -3.14 6.80 -4.65
CA ILE A 114 -1.74 6.89 -4.17
C ILE A 114 -1.19 8.30 -4.41
N GLN A 115 -1.38 8.84 -5.61
CA GLN A 115 -0.88 10.17 -5.95
C GLN A 115 -1.55 11.26 -5.11
N SER A 116 -2.88 11.25 -4.97
CA SER A 116 -3.62 12.24 -4.19
C SER A 116 -3.26 12.22 -2.70
N VAL A 117 -2.97 11.04 -2.15
CA VAL A 117 -2.55 10.89 -0.75
C VAL A 117 -1.15 11.45 -0.57
N HIS A 118 -0.23 11.13 -1.48
CA HIS A 118 1.13 11.65 -1.43
C HIS A 118 1.19 13.17 -1.60
N GLU A 119 0.37 13.76 -2.48
CA GLU A 119 0.27 15.22 -2.63
C GLU A 119 -0.23 15.90 -1.34
N LYS A 120 -1.15 15.24 -0.63
CA LYS A 120 -1.67 15.75 0.65
C LYS A 120 -0.70 15.54 1.81
N TYR A 121 0.06 14.44 1.78
CA TYR A 121 1.00 14.03 2.83
C TYR A 121 2.32 13.59 2.19
N PRO A 122 3.19 14.55 1.80
CA PRO A 122 4.41 14.26 1.04
C PRO A 122 5.42 13.41 1.83
N ASP A 123 5.44 13.56 3.15
CA ASP A 123 6.27 12.77 4.06
C ASP A 123 5.63 11.44 4.47
N GLY A 124 4.49 11.09 3.88
CA GLY A 124 3.73 9.89 4.22
C GLY A 124 3.01 9.96 5.57
N PHE A 125 2.42 8.83 5.96
CA PHE A 125 1.82 8.67 7.29
C PHE A 125 2.88 8.24 8.30
N ARG A 126 3.21 9.13 9.23
CA ARG A 126 4.13 8.80 10.33
C ARG A 126 3.35 8.19 11.50
N PRO A 127 3.89 7.16 12.18
CA PRO A 127 3.34 6.69 13.45
C PRO A 127 3.25 7.84 14.44
N HIS A 128 2.20 7.90 15.25
CA HIS A 128 2.17 8.80 16.38
C HIS A 128 3.21 8.33 17.42
N ALA A 129 3.96 9.26 18.00
CA ALA A 129 5.11 8.97 18.87
C ALA A 129 4.78 8.11 20.12
N ASP A 130 3.49 7.98 20.47
CA ASP A 130 3.03 7.33 21.70
C ASP A 130 2.63 5.86 21.52
N THR A 131 2.83 5.27 20.35
CA THR A 131 2.45 3.88 20.07
C THR A 131 3.66 3.04 19.68
N GLU A 132 4.29 2.41 20.68
CA GLU A 132 5.10 1.21 20.46
C GLU A 132 4.14 0.09 20.03
N TYR A 133 3.96 -0.07 18.72
CA TYR A 133 3.24 -1.23 18.17
C TYR A 133 4.15 -2.45 18.28
N ASP A 134 3.79 -3.38 19.15
CA ASP A 134 4.34 -4.73 19.11
C ASP A 134 3.87 -5.40 17.81
N SER A 135 4.82 -5.86 16.99
CA SER A 135 4.61 -6.26 15.60
C SER A 135 3.84 -7.58 15.41
N GLY A 136 3.33 -8.16 16.50
CA GLY A 136 2.65 -9.45 16.53
C GLY A 136 1.18 -9.44 16.95
N ASP A 137 0.62 -8.32 17.43
CA ASP A 137 -0.74 -8.28 17.99
C ASP A 137 -1.78 -7.80 16.97
N THR A 138 -2.79 -8.65 16.68
CA THR A 138 -3.90 -8.32 15.78
C THR A 138 -4.90 -7.34 16.40
N SER A 139 -4.83 -7.11 17.71
CA SER A 139 -5.80 -6.28 18.46
C SER A 139 -5.93 -4.86 17.92
N ALA A 140 -4.83 -4.26 17.48
CA ALA A 140 -4.84 -2.88 17.03
C ALA A 140 -5.48 -2.72 15.64
N MET A 141 -5.43 -3.76 14.81
CA MET A 141 -6.17 -3.79 13.55
C MET A 141 -7.68 -3.92 13.82
N ASP A 142 -8.08 -4.80 14.73
CA ASP A 142 -9.49 -4.95 15.11
C ASP A 142 -10.05 -3.62 15.62
N LEU A 143 -9.25 -2.90 16.42
CA LEU A 143 -9.60 -1.56 16.88
C LEU A 143 -9.73 -0.57 15.70
N ALA A 144 -8.76 -0.53 14.79
CA ALA A 144 -8.80 0.34 13.63
C ALA A 144 -10.01 0.03 12.71
N GLU A 145 -10.38 -1.24 12.55
CA GLU A 145 -11.56 -1.64 11.78
C GLU A 145 -12.86 -1.18 12.46
N LEU A 146 -12.95 -1.33 13.79
CA LEU A 146 -14.08 -0.84 14.57
C LEU A 146 -14.21 0.69 14.48
N GLU A 147 -13.10 1.42 14.59
CA GLU A 147 -13.07 2.87 14.44
C GLU A 147 -13.49 3.31 13.04
N LEU A 148 -13.01 2.64 11.99
CA LEU A 148 -13.42 2.91 10.62
C LEU A 148 -14.92 2.66 10.42
N LYS A 149 -15.44 1.54 10.92
CA LYS A 149 -16.88 1.22 10.89
C LYS A 149 -17.69 2.33 11.56
N ARG A 150 -17.26 2.78 12.74
CA ARG A 150 -17.90 3.88 13.49
C ARG A 150 -17.86 5.19 12.70
N TYR A 151 -16.71 5.55 12.13
CA TYR A 151 -16.55 6.75 11.32
C TYR A 151 -17.47 6.74 10.09
N LEU A 152 -17.54 5.63 9.37
CA LEU A 152 -18.42 5.48 8.21
C LEU A 152 -19.90 5.57 8.58
N ALA A 153 -20.31 4.99 9.72
CA ALA A 153 -21.66 5.11 10.23
C ALA A 153 -22.04 6.58 10.53
N LEU A 154 -21.14 7.31 11.20
CA LEU A 154 -21.33 8.74 11.50
C LEU A 154 -21.40 9.59 10.22
N GLN A 155 -20.55 9.32 9.23
CA GLN A 155 -20.58 10.00 7.93
C GLN A 155 -21.93 9.78 7.21
N ARG A 156 -22.44 8.55 7.21
CA ARG A 156 -23.77 8.24 6.63
C ARG A 156 -24.88 8.96 7.39
N ALA A 157 -24.85 8.97 8.72
CA ALA A 157 -25.83 9.67 9.54
C ALA A 157 -25.82 11.18 9.28
N LYS A 158 -24.63 11.80 9.20
CA LYS A 158 -24.44 13.21 8.87
C LYS A 158 -25.05 13.56 7.51
N ARG A 159 -24.82 12.74 6.47
CA ARG A 159 -25.41 12.95 5.14
C ARG A 159 -26.95 12.87 5.17
N LYS A 160 -27.51 11.89 5.88
CA LYS A 160 -28.98 11.75 6.03
C LYS A 160 -29.59 12.95 6.74
N LEU A 161 -28.98 13.41 7.83
CA LEU A 161 -29.45 14.59 8.57
C LEU A 161 -29.42 15.84 7.68
N LEU A 162 -28.32 16.08 6.97
CA LEU A 162 -28.22 17.21 6.04
C LEU A 162 -29.31 17.19 4.96
N PHE A 163 -29.64 16.01 4.44
CA PHE A 163 -30.73 15.85 3.47
C PHE A 163 -32.09 16.20 4.09
N ILE A 164 -32.41 15.67 5.28
CA ILE A 164 -33.67 15.94 5.98
C ILE A 164 -33.81 17.43 6.29
N VAL A 165 -32.74 18.08 6.74
CA VAL A 165 -32.72 19.52 7.02
C VAL A 165 -33.01 20.31 5.74
N ARG A 166 -32.35 20.00 4.62
CA ARG A 166 -32.60 20.66 3.32
C ARG A 166 -34.04 20.46 2.84
N LEU A 167 -34.57 19.25 2.93
CA LEU A 167 -35.95 18.94 2.57
C LEU A 167 -36.94 19.76 3.44
N SER A 168 -36.66 19.85 4.74
CA SER A 168 -37.49 20.59 5.69
C SER A 168 -37.51 22.10 5.39
N ILE A 169 -36.36 22.68 5.03
CA ILE A 169 -36.25 24.07 4.59
C ILE A 169 -37.07 24.30 3.31
N MET A 170 -36.88 23.46 2.29
CA MET A 170 -37.60 23.54 1.01
C MET A 170 -39.13 23.42 1.18
N MET A 171 -39.58 22.51 2.04
CA MET A 171 -41.00 22.36 2.36
C MET A 171 -41.57 23.58 3.08
N ARG A 172 -40.82 24.20 3.99
CA ARG A 172 -41.24 25.45 4.67
C ARG A 172 -41.34 26.62 3.69
N GLU A 173 -40.39 26.77 2.78
CA GLU A 173 -40.41 27.81 1.75
C GLU A 173 -41.58 27.63 0.78
N SER A 174 -41.86 26.39 0.36
CA SER A 174 -42.98 26.07 -0.54
C SER A 174 -44.35 26.23 0.12
N ARG A 175 -44.45 26.17 1.46
CA ARG A 175 -45.67 26.53 2.21
C ARG A 175 -45.85 28.04 2.30
N ARG A 176 -44.77 28.79 2.54
CA ARG A 176 -44.78 30.27 2.55
C ARG A 176 -45.13 30.91 1.20
N ARG A 177 -44.86 30.23 0.08
CA ARG A 177 -45.23 30.71 -1.27
C ARG A 177 -46.67 30.38 -1.67
N ARG A 178 -47.37 29.55 -0.90
CA ARG A 178 -48.74 29.06 -1.19
C ARG A 178 -49.82 29.62 -0.26
N GLY A 179 -49.44 30.35 0.79
CA GLY A 179 -50.33 31.14 1.62
C GLY A 179 -49.98 32.61 1.46
#